data_AF-A0A6A4L999-F1
#
_entry.id   AF-A0A6A4L999-F1
#
_cell.length_a   1.000
_cell.length_b   1.000
_cell.length_c   1.000
_cell.angle_alpha   90.00
_cell.angle_beta   90.00
_cell.angle_gamma   90.00
#
_symmetry.space_group_name_H-M   'P 1'
#
loop_
_entity.id
_entity.type
_entity.pdbx_description
1 polymer ?
#
loop_
_entity_poly.entity_id
_entity_poly.type
_entity_poly.pdbx_seq_one_letter_code
_entity_poly.pdbx_strand_id
1 'polypeptide(L)'
;MDLYFKRHDGQAVTREVFFAAMRDANDADFATFLLWYSQTGTLLVKVTSSYDAEAHTYSLKFIQEVLQTPGQPVKERKFIPVAVGLLDSSGKDMPLSSVYQDGKLESVACGDQAVYSAGLKITKVVAKWFSLQAMSKIPGNVESVRKLLSHPAFDLYNPKKVYALIGGCCGSPVNFHATDGSGYKFFGEMVVQLDKLNPQVASRMVLAFSRWKRCDETRQSLTKAHLEIIMSANGLSENMFEIASKCLAA
;
A
#
# COMPACT_ATOMS: atom_id res chain seq x y z
N MET A 1 9.12 23.44 0.78
CA MET A 1 9.29 23.31 2.25
C MET A 1 9.75 24.61 2.87
N ASP A 2 10.70 25.33 2.27
CA ASP A 2 11.28 26.56 2.84
C ASP A 2 10.25 27.63 3.21
N LEU A 3 9.25 27.88 2.34
CA LEU A 3 8.19 28.85 2.62
C LEU A 3 7.33 28.47 3.84
N TYR A 4 7.10 27.17 4.06
CA TYR A 4 6.34 26.69 5.22
C TYR A 4 7.08 26.99 6.52
N PHE A 5 8.37 26.62 6.59
CA PHE A 5 9.19 26.89 7.77
C PHE A 5 9.36 28.40 8.01
N LYS A 6 9.61 29.18 6.95
CA LYS A 6 9.69 30.64 7.03
C LYS A 6 8.44 31.27 7.69
N ARG A 7 7.26 30.70 7.46
CA ARG A 7 5.98 31.23 7.98
C ARG A 7 5.59 30.66 9.36
N HIS A 8 5.94 29.41 9.65
CA HIS A 8 5.31 28.64 10.73
C HIS A 8 6.30 27.89 11.64
N ASP A 9 7.59 28.20 11.60
CA ASP A 9 8.55 27.62 12.53
C ASP A 9 8.18 27.95 13.98
N GLY A 10 8.31 26.95 14.87
CA GLY A 10 7.92 27.05 16.28
C GLY A 10 6.41 27.13 16.57
N GLN A 11 5.54 26.98 15.56
CA GLN A 11 4.09 27.08 15.73
C GLN A 11 3.39 25.71 15.62
N ALA A 12 2.30 25.54 16.38
CA ALA A 12 1.35 24.46 16.14
C ALA A 12 0.36 24.90 15.05
N VAL A 13 0.42 24.25 13.88
CA VAL A 13 -0.39 24.61 12.70
C VAL A 13 -1.18 23.43 12.14
N THR A 14 -2.13 23.72 11.26
CA THR A 14 -3.01 22.72 10.66
C THR A 14 -2.50 22.22 9.30
N ARG A 15 -3.13 21.16 8.77
CA ARG A 15 -2.80 20.58 7.46
C ARG A 15 -3.10 21.56 6.31
N GLU A 16 -4.11 22.40 6.49
CA GLU A 16 -4.52 23.45 5.55
C GLU A 16 -3.44 24.53 5.43
N VAL A 17 -2.80 24.88 6.55
CA VAL A 17 -1.67 25.83 6.58
C VAL A 17 -0.46 25.27 5.82
N PHE A 18 -0.14 23.99 6.05
CA PHE A 18 0.91 23.31 5.30
C PHE A 18 0.61 23.30 3.79
N PHE A 19 -0.62 22.95 3.42
CA PHE A 19 -1.04 22.93 2.02
C PHE A 19 -0.99 24.31 1.36
N ALA A 20 -1.45 25.36 2.06
CA ALA A 20 -1.37 26.74 1.56
C ALA A 20 0.08 27.17 1.30
N ALA A 21 1.01 26.84 2.20
CA ALA A 21 2.42 27.13 1.98
C ALA A 21 3.02 26.39 0.76
N MET A 22 2.56 25.17 0.46
CA MET A 22 2.98 24.46 -0.75
C MET A 22 2.39 25.08 -2.01
N ARG A 23 1.11 25.44 -1.98
CA ARG A 23 0.41 26.09 -3.08
C ARG A 23 1.09 27.40 -3.46
N ASP A 24 1.30 28.27 -2.46
CA ASP A 24 1.90 29.59 -2.65
C ASP A 24 3.37 29.51 -3.10
N ALA A 25 4.12 28.50 -2.67
CA ALA A 25 5.52 28.33 -3.06
C ALA A 25 5.70 27.83 -4.50
N ASN A 26 4.69 27.19 -5.09
CA ASN A 26 4.80 26.54 -6.41
C ASN A 26 3.86 27.15 -7.46
N ASP A 27 3.12 28.22 -7.12
CA ASP A 27 2.09 28.83 -7.96
C ASP A 27 1.14 27.79 -8.62
N ALA A 28 0.84 26.73 -7.87
CA ALA A 28 0.13 25.56 -8.37
C ALA A 28 -1.29 25.54 -7.81
N ASP A 29 -2.30 25.38 -8.66
CA ASP A 29 -3.67 25.18 -8.20
C ASP A 29 -3.97 23.70 -7.97
N PHE A 30 -4.29 23.36 -6.73
CA PHE A 30 -4.64 22.02 -6.28
C PHE A 30 -6.03 22.02 -5.62
N ALA A 31 -6.98 22.75 -6.21
CA ALA A 31 -8.31 23.07 -5.65
C ALA A 31 -9.04 21.92 -4.92
N THR A 32 -8.81 20.66 -5.29
CA THR A 32 -9.46 19.48 -4.66
C THR A 32 -8.51 18.52 -3.93
N PHE A 33 -7.24 18.86 -3.76
CA PHE A 33 -6.27 17.99 -3.09
C PHE A 33 -6.57 17.81 -1.60
N LEU A 34 -7.14 18.82 -0.93
CA LEU A 34 -7.52 18.71 0.48
C LEU A 34 -8.58 17.62 0.74
N LEU A 35 -9.32 17.18 -0.30
CA LEU A 35 -10.25 16.05 -0.20
C LEU A 35 -9.55 14.72 0.18
N TRP A 36 -8.23 14.61 0.02
CA TRP A 36 -7.46 13.47 0.53
C TRP A 36 -7.43 13.39 2.06
N TYR A 37 -7.57 14.53 2.74
CA TYR A 37 -7.55 14.61 4.20
C TYR A 37 -8.95 14.50 4.83
N SER A 38 -10.01 14.81 4.08
CA SER A 38 -11.38 14.87 4.57
C SER A 38 -12.28 13.71 4.11
N GLN A 39 -12.08 13.17 2.90
CA GLN A 39 -12.92 12.10 2.38
C GLN A 39 -12.29 10.72 2.56
N THR A 40 -12.97 9.86 3.32
CA THR A 40 -12.56 8.47 3.55
C THR A 40 -13.02 7.55 2.41
N GLY A 41 -12.53 6.31 2.40
CA GLY A 41 -12.88 5.30 1.39
C GLY A 41 -11.78 5.08 0.36
N THR A 42 -11.75 3.85 -0.16
CA THR A 42 -10.79 3.44 -1.19
C THR A 42 -11.22 4.00 -2.53
N LEU A 43 -10.33 4.78 -3.15
CA LEU A 43 -10.50 5.29 -4.50
C LEU A 43 -10.32 4.16 -5.52
N LEU A 44 -11.31 3.99 -6.38
CA LEU A 44 -11.23 3.12 -7.55
C LEU A 44 -10.92 3.99 -8.78
N VAL A 45 -9.85 3.63 -9.50
CA VAL A 45 -9.53 4.24 -10.80
C VAL A 45 -9.63 3.16 -11.87
N LYS A 46 -10.53 3.36 -12.82
CA LYS A 46 -10.66 2.53 -14.02
C LYS A 46 -9.96 3.25 -15.17
N VAL A 47 -9.16 2.52 -15.92
CA VAL A 47 -8.45 3.05 -17.09
C VAL A 47 -8.81 2.19 -18.29
N THR A 48 -9.32 2.84 -19.34
CA THR A 48 -9.51 2.22 -20.65
C THR A 48 -8.57 2.89 -21.64
N SER A 49 -8.07 2.13 -22.62
CA SER A 49 -7.12 2.65 -23.60
C SER A 49 -7.54 2.33 -25.02
N SER A 50 -7.09 3.15 -25.97
CA SER A 50 -7.22 2.92 -27.40
C SER A 50 -6.00 3.48 -28.12
N TYR A 51 -5.59 2.81 -29.20
CA TYR A 51 -4.50 3.26 -30.05
C TYR A 51 -5.02 3.49 -31.47
N ASP A 52 -4.77 4.68 -32.00
CA ASP A 52 -4.97 5.01 -33.40
C ASP A 52 -3.62 4.91 -34.12
N ALA A 53 -3.51 3.95 -35.03
CA ALA A 53 -2.28 3.69 -35.77
C ALA A 53 -2.00 4.71 -36.88
N GLU A 54 -3.04 5.30 -37.48
CA GLU A 54 -2.88 6.32 -38.53
C GLU A 54 -2.49 7.66 -37.93
N ALA A 55 -3.11 8.04 -36.81
CA ALA A 55 -2.82 9.27 -36.08
C ALA A 55 -1.66 9.14 -35.09
N HIS A 56 -1.05 7.96 -34.97
CA HIS A 56 0.01 7.65 -33.99
C HIS A 56 -0.33 8.10 -32.56
N THR A 57 -1.59 7.97 -32.15
CA THR A 57 -2.11 8.54 -30.90
C THR A 57 -2.58 7.44 -29.96
N TYR A 58 -2.00 7.41 -28.76
CA TYR A 58 -2.43 6.53 -27.68
C TYR A 58 -3.28 7.31 -26.66
N SER A 59 -4.54 6.89 -26.50
CA SER A 59 -5.50 7.55 -25.62
C SER A 59 -5.74 6.75 -24.36
N LEU A 60 -5.70 7.41 -23.21
CA LEU A 60 -6.05 6.87 -21.90
C LEU A 60 -7.26 7.61 -21.34
N LYS A 61 -8.35 6.88 -21.08
CA LYS A 61 -9.54 7.42 -20.42
C LYS A 61 -9.58 6.94 -18.98
N PHE A 62 -9.49 7.88 -18.05
CA PHE A 62 -9.56 7.64 -16.62
C PHE A 62 -10.96 7.91 -16.09
N ILE A 63 -11.46 6.99 -15.27
CA ILE A 63 -12.70 7.16 -14.50
C ILE A 63 -12.35 6.93 -13.05
N GLN A 64 -12.69 7.90 -12.19
CA GLN A 64 -12.53 7.77 -10.75
C GLN A 64 -13.87 7.60 -10.05
N GLU A 65 -13.89 6.76 -9.02
CA GLU A 65 -15.07 6.50 -8.20
C GLU A 65 -14.63 6.26 -6.75
N VAL A 66 -15.36 6.82 -5.80
CA VAL A 66 -15.20 6.51 -4.37
C VAL A 66 -16.56 6.05 -3.86
N LEU A 67 -16.62 4.85 -3.32
CA LEU A 67 -17.87 4.33 -2.74
C LEU A 67 -18.25 5.10 -1.47
N GLN A 68 -19.54 5.15 -1.19
CA GLN A 68 -20.08 5.74 0.04
C GLN A 68 -19.51 5.03 1.27
N THR A 69 -19.26 5.78 2.34
CA THR A 69 -18.77 5.24 3.62
C THR A 69 -19.69 5.70 4.76
N PRO A 70 -19.74 4.98 5.90
CA PRO A 70 -20.49 5.44 7.07
C PRO A 70 -20.14 6.88 7.44
N GLY A 71 -21.14 7.73 7.63
CA GLY A 71 -20.96 9.16 7.92
C GLY A 71 -20.55 10.05 6.73
N GLN A 72 -20.34 9.49 5.52
CA GLN A 72 -20.03 10.25 4.30
C GLN A 72 -20.72 9.61 3.07
N PRO A 73 -22.02 9.90 2.86
CA PRO A 73 -22.79 9.34 1.74
C PRO A 73 -22.52 10.05 0.40
N VAL A 74 -22.01 11.28 0.43
CA VAL A 74 -21.63 12.04 -0.77
C VAL A 74 -20.11 12.03 -0.91
N LYS A 75 -19.62 11.80 -2.13
CA LYS A 75 -18.20 11.78 -2.47
C LYS A 75 -17.92 12.69 -3.66
N GLU A 76 -16.96 13.59 -3.48
CA GLU A 76 -16.44 14.47 -4.51
C GLU A 76 -15.22 13.86 -5.20
N ARG A 77 -14.95 14.32 -6.43
CA ARG A 77 -13.78 13.91 -7.22
C ARG A 77 -12.50 14.45 -6.58
N LYS A 78 -11.51 13.58 -6.38
CA LYS A 78 -10.21 13.96 -5.82
C LYS A 78 -9.23 14.32 -6.95
N PHE A 79 -8.31 15.24 -6.66
CA PHE A 79 -7.12 15.42 -7.48
C PHE A 79 -6.21 14.19 -7.37
N ILE A 80 -5.92 13.51 -8.47
CA ILE A 80 -5.11 12.28 -8.47
C ILE A 80 -3.90 12.52 -9.38
N PRO A 81 -2.67 12.61 -8.83
CA PRO A 81 -1.48 12.66 -9.68
C PRO A 81 -1.28 11.30 -10.34
N VAL A 82 -1.31 11.26 -11.67
CA VAL A 82 -1.07 10.04 -12.46
C VAL A 82 0.26 10.18 -13.19
N ALA A 83 1.21 9.30 -12.87
CA ALA A 83 2.43 9.17 -13.65
C ALA A 83 2.18 8.21 -14.83
N VAL A 84 2.52 8.63 -16.03
CA VAL A 84 2.42 7.84 -17.27
C VAL A 84 3.79 7.73 -17.94
N GLY A 85 3.98 6.64 -18.68
CA GLY A 85 5.14 6.40 -19.51
C GLY A 85 4.76 5.51 -20.69
N LEU A 86 5.40 5.72 -21.82
CA LEU A 86 5.23 4.93 -23.03
C LEU A 86 6.53 4.16 -23.30
N LEU A 87 6.41 2.89 -23.68
CA LEU A 87 7.54 2.05 -24.06
C LEU A 87 7.35 1.61 -25.52
N ASP A 88 8.44 1.57 -26.28
CA ASP A 88 8.43 0.99 -27.63
C ASP A 88 8.44 -0.55 -27.60
N SER A 89 8.38 -1.17 -28.78
CA SER A 89 8.40 -2.64 -28.91
C SER A 89 9.69 -3.30 -28.43
N SER A 90 10.77 -2.54 -28.25
CA SER A 90 12.03 -3.00 -27.67
C SER A 90 12.09 -2.83 -26.14
N GLY A 91 11.06 -2.23 -25.54
CA GLY A 91 10.98 -1.94 -24.11
C GLY A 91 11.71 -0.66 -23.70
N LYS A 92 12.06 0.23 -24.63
CA LYS A 92 12.72 1.51 -24.36
C LYS A 92 11.70 2.63 -24.17
N ASP A 93 11.97 3.55 -23.23
CA ASP A 93 11.13 4.73 -22.99
C ASP A 93 10.97 5.58 -24.26
N MET A 94 9.71 5.86 -24.59
CA MET A 94 9.32 6.80 -25.64
C MET A 94 9.06 8.18 -25.01
N PRO A 95 9.55 9.27 -25.64
CA PRO A 95 9.31 10.62 -25.15
C PRO A 95 7.82 10.98 -25.25
N LEU A 96 7.32 11.69 -24.23
CA LEU A 96 5.99 12.29 -24.25
C LEU A 96 6.11 13.74 -24.72
N SER A 97 5.61 14.02 -25.93
CA SER A 97 5.73 15.36 -26.55
C SER A 97 4.53 16.26 -26.22
N SER A 98 3.35 15.67 -26.05
CA SER A 98 2.10 16.39 -25.85
C SER A 98 1.06 15.53 -25.14
N VAL A 99 0.22 16.15 -24.32
CA VAL A 99 -0.92 15.53 -23.66
C VAL A 99 -2.17 16.27 -24.08
N TYR A 100 -3.20 15.53 -24.48
CA TYR A 100 -4.51 16.09 -24.76
C TYR A 100 -5.40 15.95 -23.52
N GLN A 101 -5.79 17.08 -22.93
CA GLN A 101 -6.64 17.11 -21.75
C GLN A 101 -7.78 18.12 -21.95
N ASP A 102 -9.01 17.70 -21.65
CA ASP A 102 -10.21 18.55 -21.66
C ASP A 102 -10.40 19.38 -22.95
N GLY A 103 -10.09 18.78 -24.11
CA GLY A 103 -10.26 19.44 -25.40
C GLY A 103 -9.06 20.26 -25.87
N LYS A 104 -7.97 20.30 -25.09
CA LYS A 104 -6.79 21.11 -25.36
C LYS A 104 -5.54 20.24 -25.42
N LEU A 105 -4.75 20.43 -26.48
CA LEU A 105 -3.43 19.83 -26.60
C LEU A 105 -2.43 20.71 -25.86
N GLU A 106 -1.74 20.14 -24.89
CA GLU A 106 -0.70 20.80 -24.11
C GLU A 106 0.65 20.14 -24.41
N SER A 107 1.65 20.95 -24.77
CA SER A 107 3.01 20.44 -24.95
C SER A 107 3.59 20.10 -23.58
N VAL A 108 4.21 18.93 -23.47
CA VAL A 108 4.87 18.49 -22.24
C VAL A 108 6.37 18.60 -22.45
N ALA A 109 6.97 19.63 -21.87
CA ALA A 109 8.40 19.90 -21.93
C ALA A 109 8.93 20.27 -20.53
N CYS A 110 10.16 19.86 -20.23
CA CYS A 110 10.90 20.34 -19.05
C CYS A 110 12.04 21.22 -19.57
N GLY A 111 11.82 22.54 -19.64
CA GLY A 111 12.70 23.43 -20.41
C GLY A 111 12.69 23.05 -21.90
N ASP A 112 13.86 22.98 -22.53
CA ASP A 112 14.02 22.59 -23.95
C ASP A 112 14.13 21.06 -24.16
N GLN A 113 13.89 20.25 -23.12
CA GLN A 113 14.05 18.79 -23.17
C GLN A 113 12.71 18.06 -23.19
N ALA A 114 12.64 17.00 -24.00
CA ALA A 114 11.53 16.08 -24.01
C ALA A 114 11.33 15.44 -22.63
N VAL A 115 10.07 15.34 -22.20
CA VAL A 115 9.76 14.68 -20.93
C VAL A 115 9.72 13.18 -21.15
N TYR A 116 10.78 12.52 -20.68
CA TYR A 116 10.78 11.08 -20.48
C TYR A 116 10.01 10.77 -19.18
N SER A 117 9.39 9.59 -19.14
CA SER A 117 8.52 9.15 -18.04
C SER A 117 9.04 9.60 -16.67
N ALA A 118 8.14 10.10 -15.81
CA ALA A 118 8.41 10.19 -14.38
C ALA A 118 8.51 8.75 -13.89
N GLY A 119 9.72 8.19 -14.00
CA GLY A 119 9.96 6.77 -14.00
C GLY A 119 9.18 6.11 -12.88
N LEU A 120 8.44 5.06 -13.21
CA LEU A 120 8.06 4.06 -12.24
C LEU A 120 9.38 3.42 -11.76
N LYS A 121 10.09 4.14 -10.89
CA LYS A 121 11.33 3.72 -10.30
C LYS A 121 10.89 2.57 -9.42
N ILE A 122 10.99 1.34 -9.91
CA ILE A 122 10.82 0.12 -9.14
C ILE A 122 12.01 0.06 -8.19
N THR A 123 12.04 0.98 -7.23
CA THR A 123 13.08 1.14 -6.19
C THR A 123 13.01 0.01 -5.16
N LYS A 124 12.11 -0.95 -5.35
CA LYS A 124 11.78 -2.00 -4.38
C LYS A 124 11.61 -3.37 -5.04
N VAL A 125 12.44 -3.68 -6.04
CA VAL A 125 12.43 -4.99 -6.74
C VAL A 125 12.46 -6.14 -5.74
N VAL A 126 13.32 -6.05 -4.72
CA VAL A 126 13.47 -7.06 -3.67
C VAL A 126 12.18 -7.29 -2.87
N ALA A 127 11.49 -6.21 -2.47
CA ALA A 127 10.23 -6.34 -1.75
C ALA A 127 9.14 -6.97 -2.63
N LYS A 128 9.08 -6.58 -3.91
CA LYS A 128 8.13 -7.18 -4.86
C LYS A 128 8.40 -8.68 -5.07
N TRP A 129 9.68 -9.06 -5.16
CA TRP A 129 10.08 -10.46 -5.22
C TRP A 129 9.68 -11.24 -3.96
N PHE A 130 9.94 -10.72 -2.76
CA PHE A 130 9.49 -11.34 -1.52
C PHE A 130 7.96 -11.54 -1.46
N SER A 131 7.19 -10.54 -1.89
CA SER A 131 5.73 -10.65 -1.96
C SER A 131 5.28 -11.73 -2.94
N LEU A 132 5.91 -11.83 -4.11
CA LEU A 132 5.61 -12.90 -5.05
C LEU A 132 5.88 -14.29 -4.47
N GLN A 133 7.00 -14.45 -3.76
CA GLN A 133 7.33 -15.72 -3.07
C GLN A 133 6.33 -16.04 -1.96
N ALA A 134 5.99 -15.06 -1.12
CA ALA A 134 5.07 -15.24 0.00
C ALA A 134 3.63 -15.56 -0.44
N MET A 135 3.18 -14.99 -1.56
CA MET A 135 1.84 -15.17 -2.11
C MET A 135 1.68 -16.44 -2.95
N SER A 136 2.72 -17.26 -3.09
CA SER A 136 2.64 -18.53 -3.82
C SER A 136 1.51 -19.41 -3.27
N LYS A 137 0.76 -20.04 -4.17
CA LYS A 137 -0.39 -20.91 -3.84
C LYS A 137 0.01 -22.39 -3.70
N ILE A 138 1.29 -22.71 -3.84
CA ILE A 138 1.80 -24.07 -3.65
C ILE A 138 1.57 -24.44 -2.17
N PRO A 139 0.86 -25.54 -1.86
CA PRO A 139 0.66 -25.98 -0.48
C PRO A 139 2.00 -26.22 0.24
N GLY A 140 2.11 -25.78 1.49
CA GLY A 140 3.34 -25.89 2.28
C GLY A 140 4.35 -24.77 2.02
N ASN A 141 4.00 -23.72 1.26
CA ASN A 141 4.90 -22.59 0.95
C ASN A 141 5.38 -21.81 2.18
N VAL A 142 4.73 -21.99 3.34
CA VAL A 142 5.19 -21.44 4.62
C VAL A 142 6.66 -21.80 4.88
N GLU A 143 7.11 -22.99 4.49
CA GLU A 143 8.52 -23.39 4.64
C GLU A 143 9.47 -22.62 3.71
N SER A 144 9.03 -22.30 2.49
CA SER A 144 9.79 -21.43 1.58
C SER A 144 9.90 -20.02 2.17
N VAL A 145 8.82 -19.48 2.73
CA VAL A 145 8.84 -18.18 3.41
C VAL A 145 9.79 -18.21 4.62
N ARG A 146 9.75 -19.27 5.43
CA ARG A 146 10.65 -19.43 6.57
C ARG A 146 12.12 -19.43 6.15
N LYS A 147 12.46 -20.10 5.04
CA LYS A 147 13.82 -20.05 4.46
C LYS A 147 14.23 -18.64 4.03
N LEU A 148 13.28 -17.86 3.50
CA LEU A 148 13.54 -16.49 3.05
C LEU A 148 13.81 -15.50 4.19
N LEU A 149 13.47 -15.83 5.44
CA LEU A 149 13.87 -15.04 6.60
C LEU A 149 15.40 -14.96 6.77
N SER A 150 16.13 -15.97 6.28
CA SER A 150 17.59 -15.99 6.29
C SER A 150 18.21 -15.45 4.99
N HIS A 151 17.41 -14.96 4.05
CA HIS A 151 17.92 -14.45 2.78
C HIS A 151 18.73 -13.16 3.02
N PRO A 152 19.92 -12.97 2.40
CA PRO A 152 20.75 -11.78 2.63
C PRO A 152 20.06 -10.44 2.34
N ALA A 153 19.08 -10.46 1.44
CA ALA A 153 18.28 -9.30 1.11
C ALA A 153 17.07 -9.09 2.05
N PHE A 154 16.77 -10.01 2.97
CA PHE A 154 15.73 -9.85 3.98
C PHE A 154 16.32 -9.16 5.21
N ASP A 155 15.52 -8.29 5.83
CA ASP A 155 15.90 -7.59 7.06
C ASP A 155 14.64 -7.38 7.89
N LEU A 156 14.63 -7.97 9.09
CA LEU A 156 13.51 -7.96 10.02
C LEU A 156 13.30 -6.57 10.65
N TYR A 157 14.30 -5.68 10.62
CA TYR A 157 14.19 -4.30 11.09
C TYR A 157 13.57 -3.37 10.05
N ASN A 158 13.43 -3.81 8.79
CA ASN A 158 12.84 -3.03 7.72
C ASN A 158 11.35 -3.36 7.54
N PRO A 159 10.42 -2.47 7.94
CA PRO A 159 8.98 -2.77 7.87
C PRO A 159 8.50 -3.12 6.46
N LYS A 160 9.08 -2.52 5.42
CA LYS A 160 8.69 -2.81 4.03
C LYS A 160 8.99 -4.26 3.66
N LYS A 161 10.12 -4.80 4.10
CA LYS A 161 10.50 -6.20 3.84
C LYS A 161 9.68 -7.16 4.71
N VAL A 162 9.42 -6.79 5.97
CA VAL A 162 8.52 -7.53 6.87
C VAL A 162 7.13 -7.68 6.27
N TYR A 163 6.51 -6.58 5.83
CA TYR A 163 5.20 -6.64 5.16
C TYR A 163 5.25 -7.41 3.85
N ALA A 164 6.32 -7.24 3.07
CA ALA A 164 6.45 -7.92 1.79
C ALA A 164 6.54 -9.44 1.93
N LEU A 165 7.33 -9.95 2.89
CA LEU A 165 7.55 -11.39 3.06
C LEU A 165 6.56 -12.01 4.05
N ILE A 166 6.58 -11.56 5.31
CA ILE A 166 5.78 -12.17 6.38
C ILE A 166 4.30 -11.78 6.22
N GLY A 167 4.04 -10.49 6.02
CA GLY A 167 2.68 -9.99 5.73
C GLY A 167 2.12 -10.56 4.41
N GLY A 168 2.99 -10.81 3.43
CA GLY A 168 2.63 -11.39 2.13
C GLY A 168 2.00 -12.78 2.23
N CYS A 169 2.31 -13.55 3.28
CA CYS A 169 1.71 -14.87 3.51
C CYS A 169 0.19 -14.83 3.61
N CYS A 170 -0.37 -13.76 4.19
CA CYS A 170 -1.82 -13.57 4.28
C CYS A 170 -2.47 -13.42 2.89
N GLY A 171 -1.70 -13.06 1.87
CA GLY A 171 -2.13 -13.02 0.47
C GLY A 171 -2.22 -14.40 -0.19
N SER A 172 -1.81 -15.48 0.49
CA SER A 172 -1.99 -16.87 0.06
C SER A 172 -2.94 -17.61 1.01
N PRO A 173 -4.27 -17.56 0.78
CA PRO A 173 -5.25 -18.23 1.64
C PRO A 173 -5.01 -19.74 1.78
N VAL A 174 -4.50 -20.40 0.73
CA VAL A 174 -4.16 -21.84 0.74
C VAL A 174 -3.13 -22.17 1.82
N ASN A 175 -2.17 -21.27 2.06
CA ASN A 175 -1.08 -21.49 3.03
C ASN A 175 -1.37 -20.84 4.38
N PHE A 176 -1.92 -19.62 4.41
CA PHE A 176 -2.25 -18.96 5.67
C PHE A 176 -3.35 -19.71 6.43
N HIS A 177 -4.36 -20.20 5.71
CA HIS A 177 -5.45 -20.99 6.26
C HIS A 177 -5.28 -22.48 5.97
N ALA A 178 -4.05 -22.98 5.95
CA ALA A 178 -3.80 -24.42 5.86
C ALA A 178 -4.49 -25.16 7.02
N THR A 179 -5.07 -26.33 6.73
CA THR A 179 -5.88 -27.09 7.70
C THR A 179 -5.05 -27.69 8.84
N ASP A 180 -3.72 -27.74 8.68
CA ASP A 180 -2.77 -28.14 9.71
C ASP A 180 -2.40 -27.00 10.68
N GLY A 181 -2.86 -25.78 10.41
CA GLY A 181 -2.55 -24.58 11.20
C GLY A 181 -1.13 -24.04 11.03
N SER A 182 -0.33 -24.57 10.09
CA SER A 182 1.07 -24.16 9.86
C SER A 182 1.20 -22.66 9.57
N GLY A 183 0.27 -22.09 8.79
CA GLY A 183 0.20 -20.67 8.49
C GLY A 183 -0.02 -19.80 9.73
N TYR A 184 -0.96 -20.17 10.59
CA TYR A 184 -1.24 -19.45 11.84
C TYR A 184 -0.07 -19.53 12.82
N LYS A 185 0.55 -20.72 12.94
CA LYS A 185 1.72 -20.93 13.79
C LYS A 185 2.88 -20.04 13.38
N PHE A 186 3.27 -20.12 12.11
CA PHE A 186 4.35 -19.29 11.57
C PHE A 186 4.06 -17.80 11.78
N PHE A 187 2.85 -17.35 11.45
CA PHE A 187 2.52 -15.93 11.53
C PHE A 187 2.47 -15.44 12.98
N GLY A 188 1.93 -16.26 13.90
CA GLY A 188 1.91 -15.94 15.33
C GLY A 188 3.31 -15.84 15.94
N GLU A 189 4.21 -16.78 15.61
CA GLU A 189 5.64 -16.73 16.00
C GLU A 189 6.28 -15.41 15.54
N MET A 190 6.06 -15.03 14.28
CA MET A 190 6.63 -13.81 13.71
C MET A 190 6.06 -12.55 14.34
N VAL A 191 4.76 -12.49 14.62
CA VAL A 191 4.15 -11.31 15.24
C VAL A 191 4.68 -11.11 16.67
N VAL A 192 4.84 -12.18 17.46
CA VAL A 192 5.44 -12.10 18.80
C VAL A 192 6.90 -11.67 18.73
N GLN A 193 7.67 -12.19 17.76
CA GLN A 193 9.05 -11.76 17.55
C GLN A 193 9.13 -10.28 17.15
N LEU A 194 8.25 -9.84 16.24
CA LEU A 194 8.19 -8.46 15.77
C LEU A 194 7.75 -7.51 16.87
N ASP A 195 6.92 -7.93 17.82
CA ASP A 195 6.48 -7.06 18.92
C ASP A 195 7.66 -6.58 19.76
N LYS A 196 8.66 -7.44 19.98
CA LYS A 196 9.89 -7.07 20.70
C LYS A 196 10.76 -6.06 19.96
N LEU A 197 10.67 -6.01 18.63
CA LEU A 197 11.50 -5.16 17.77
C LEU A 197 10.78 -3.87 17.35
N ASN A 198 9.49 -3.99 17.04
CA ASN A 198 8.64 -2.95 16.52
C ASN A 198 7.15 -3.27 16.83
N PRO A 199 6.67 -2.88 18.02
CA PRO A 199 5.28 -3.06 18.45
C PRO A 199 4.23 -2.55 17.45
N GLN A 200 4.54 -1.47 16.73
CA GLN A 200 3.60 -0.88 15.77
C GLN A 200 3.43 -1.73 14.51
N VAL A 201 4.50 -2.40 14.07
CA VAL A 201 4.42 -3.33 12.93
C VAL A 201 3.70 -4.60 13.35
N ALA A 202 4.02 -5.13 14.53
CA ALA A 202 3.39 -6.34 15.08
C ALA A 202 1.87 -6.18 15.25
N SER A 203 1.42 -5.09 15.88
CA SER A 203 -0.01 -4.83 16.09
C SER A 203 -0.79 -4.62 14.80
N ARG A 204 -0.16 -4.07 13.75
CA ARG A 204 -0.78 -4.04 12.40
C ARG A 204 -0.87 -5.42 11.77
N MET A 205 0.12 -6.28 11.99
CA MET A 205 0.14 -7.62 11.42
C MET A 205 -0.87 -8.55 12.08
N VAL A 206 -1.07 -8.47 13.41
CA VAL A 206 -2.03 -9.33 14.11
C VAL A 206 -3.47 -9.15 13.62
N LEU A 207 -3.81 -8.00 13.01
CA LEU A 207 -5.10 -7.77 12.36
C LEU A 207 -5.42 -8.77 11.25
N ALA A 208 -4.44 -9.50 10.70
CA ALA A 208 -4.68 -10.61 9.79
C ALA A 208 -5.60 -11.69 10.40
N PHE A 209 -5.59 -11.83 11.73
CA PHE A 209 -6.47 -12.76 12.44
C PHE A 209 -7.89 -12.21 12.67
N SER A 210 -8.16 -10.93 12.44
CA SER A 210 -9.44 -10.27 12.81
C SER A 210 -10.71 -10.86 12.17
N ARG A 211 -10.59 -11.62 11.08
CA ARG A 211 -11.73 -12.15 10.31
C ARG A 211 -11.96 -13.65 10.51
N TRP A 212 -11.36 -14.24 11.55
CA TRP A 212 -11.34 -15.68 11.78
C TRP A 212 -12.73 -16.32 11.91
N LYS A 213 -13.72 -15.62 12.49
CA LYS A 213 -15.13 -16.07 12.56
C LYS A 213 -15.82 -16.29 11.21
N ARG A 214 -15.23 -15.85 10.08
CA ARG A 214 -15.75 -16.10 8.73
C ARG A 214 -15.27 -17.44 8.14
N CYS A 215 -14.31 -18.09 8.76
CA CYS A 215 -13.80 -19.39 8.33
C CYS A 215 -14.68 -20.53 8.87
N ASP A 216 -14.44 -21.76 8.41
CA ASP A 216 -15.05 -22.96 9.01
C ASP A 216 -14.56 -23.21 10.46
N GLU A 217 -15.26 -24.10 11.17
CA GLU A 217 -15.02 -24.41 12.58
C GLU A 217 -13.58 -24.86 12.89
N THR A 218 -12.95 -25.60 11.97
CA THR A 218 -11.57 -26.08 12.16
C THR A 218 -10.61 -24.89 12.17
N ARG A 219 -10.72 -24.04 11.15
CA ARG A 219 -9.90 -22.83 11.03
C ARG A 219 -10.18 -21.81 12.12
N GLN A 220 -11.43 -21.70 12.57
CA GLN A 220 -11.80 -20.87 13.70
C GLN A 220 -11.06 -21.30 14.97
N SER A 221 -11.15 -22.59 15.29
CA SER A 221 -10.51 -23.18 16.47
C SER A 221 -8.99 -23.00 16.44
N LEU A 222 -8.37 -23.25 15.29
CA LEU A 222 -6.93 -23.06 15.10
C LEU A 222 -6.51 -21.59 15.26
N THR A 223 -7.26 -20.66 14.67
CA THR A 223 -6.94 -19.22 14.76
C THR A 223 -7.09 -18.72 16.19
N LYS A 224 -8.18 -19.11 16.88
CA LYS A 224 -8.42 -18.75 18.27
C LYS A 224 -7.29 -19.24 19.18
N ALA A 225 -6.88 -20.50 19.04
CA ALA A 225 -5.77 -21.06 19.81
C ALA A 225 -4.46 -20.27 19.60
N HIS A 226 -4.17 -19.84 18.37
CA HIS A 226 -2.97 -19.04 18.10
C HIS A 226 -3.07 -17.61 18.64
N LEU A 227 -4.25 -16.99 18.61
CA LEU A 227 -4.48 -15.70 19.27
C LEU A 227 -4.28 -15.81 20.79
N GLU A 228 -4.77 -16.88 21.42
CA GLU A 228 -4.57 -17.15 22.86
C GLU A 228 -3.08 -17.36 23.20
N ILE A 229 -2.32 -18.05 22.34
CA ILE A 229 -0.86 -18.20 22.48
C ILE A 229 -0.15 -16.83 22.39
N ILE A 230 -0.52 -16.00 21.42
CA ILE A 230 0.05 -14.66 21.25
C ILE A 230 -0.25 -13.80 22.50
N MET A 231 -1.49 -13.84 23.00
CA MET A 231 -1.91 -13.12 24.20
C MET A 231 -1.18 -13.57 25.47
N SER A 232 -0.75 -14.83 25.51
CA SER A 232 -0.02 -15.41 26.64
C SER A 232 1.49 -15.21 26.55
N ALA A 233 1.99 -14.53 25.51
CA ALA A 233 3.42 -14.28 25.35
C ALA A 233 3.94 -13.30 26.42
N ASN A 234 5.04 -13.67 27.08
CA ASN A 234 5.65 -12.82 28.09
C ASN A 234 6.25 -11.54 27.46
N GLY A 235 5.97 -10.39 28.07
CA GLY A 235 6.48 -9.09 27.63
C GLY A 235 5.78 -8.53 26.38
N LEU A 236 4.53 -8.92 26.14
CA LEU A 236 3.71 -8.35 25.06
C LEU A 236 3.49 -6.85 25.29
N SER A 237 3.69 -6.05 24.25
CA SER A 237 3.47 -4.60 24.33
C SER A 237 1.99 -4.26 24.53
N GLU A 238 1.70 -3.12 25.17
CA GLU A 238 0.32 -2.66 25.41
C GLU A 238 -0.49 -2.56 24.10
N ASN A 239 0.11 -1.98 23.06
CA ASN A 239 -0.53 -1.84 21.75
C ASN A 239 -0.85 -3.20 21.12
N MET A 240 0.05 -4.17 21.26
CA MET A 240 -0.16 -5.51 20.74
C MET A 240 -1.24 -6.26 21.54
N PHE A 241 -1.23 -6.15 22.87
CA PHE A 241 -2.26 -6.70 23.75
C PHE A 241 -3.65 -6.15 23.40
N GLU A 242 -3.78 -4.83 23.23
CA GLU A 242 -5.06 -4.18 22.90
C GLU A 242 -5.64 -4.71 21.58
N ILE A 243 -4.83 -4.73 20.52
CA ILE A 243 -5.30 -5.14 19.19
C ILE A 243 -5.57 -6.64 19.12
N ALA A 244 -4.72 -7.46 19.73
CA ALA A 244 -4.93 -8.92 19.79
C ALA A 244 -6.18 -9.29 20.62
N SER A 245 -6.42 -8.60 21.74
CA SER A 245 -7.65 -8.76 22.53
C SER A 245 -8.91 -8.44 21.73
N LYS A 246 -8.89 -7.33 20.97
CA LYS A 246 -9.97 -6.98 20.04
C LYS A 246 -10.18 -8.04 18.96
N CYS A 247 -9.11 -8.63 18.42
CA CYS A 247 -9.22 -9.70 17.43
C CYS A 247 -9.83 -10.99 18.02
N LEU A 248 -9.52 -11.30 19.29
CA LEU A 248 -10.07 -12.47 19.98
C LEU A 248 -11.55 -12.30 20.32
N ALA A 249 -11.98 -11.07 20.62
CA ALA A 249 -13.38 -10.74 20.89
C ALA A 249 -14.25 -10.61 19.61
N ALA A 250 -13.63 -10.28 18.47
CA ALA A 250 -14.27 -10.07 17.16
C ALA A 250 -15.07 -11.28 16.72
#